data_AF-A0A6M0JCQ3-F1
#
_entry.id   AF-A0A6M0JCQ3-F1
#
_cell.length_a   1.000
_cell.length_b   1.000
_cell.length_c   1.000
_cell.angle_alpha   90.00
_cell.angle_beta   90.00
_cell.angle_gamma   90.00
#
_symmetry.space_group_name_H-M   'P 1'
#
loop_
_entity.id
_entity.type
_entity.pdbx_description
1 polymer ?
#
loop_
_entity_poly.entity_id
_entity_poly.type
_entity_poly.pdbx_seq_one_letter_code
_entity_poly.pdbx_strand_id
1 'polypeptide(L)'
;MFEQQSENLQLHVKQLASAAQQKSEPSAWFEVLYAEAQGDTTHIPWAKLAPHPYLQDWLTNHQPFASQQKALVIGCGLGDDAEALANLGFEVTAFDISPTAIAWCQERFPNSTVNYVVADLFAVPAQWHQAFDFVF
;
A
#
# COMPACT_ATOMS: atom_id res chain seq x y z
N MET A 1 -1.62 -1.06 -21.82
CA MET A 1 -2.51 -2.21 -21.99
C MET A 1 -3.54 -2.10 -20.87
N PHE A 2 -4.79 -1.76 -21.19
CA PHE A 2 -5.85 -1.70 -20.16
C PHE A 2 -6.16 -3.14 -19.78
N GLU A 3 -5.75 -3.54 -18.58
CA GLU A 3 -6.11 -4.85 -18.04
C GLU A 3 -7.63 -4.91 -17.89
N GLN A 4 -8.25 -5.87 -18.59
CA GLN A 4 -9.67 -6.17 -18.40
C GLN A 4 -9.83 -6.85 -17.05
N GLN A 5 -10.05 -6.05 -16.00
CA GLN A 5 -10.56 -6.55 -14.73
C GLN A 5 -11.93 -7.20 -14.96
N SER A 6 -12.24 -8.27 -14.23
CA SER A 6 -13.55 -8.89 -14.36
C SER A 6 -14.64 -7.91 -13.94
N GLU A 7 -15.70 -7.78 -14.74
CA GLU A 7 -16.84 -6.91 -14.44
C GLU A 7 -17.45 -7.24 -13.05
N ASN A 8 -17.38 -8.52 -12.66
CA ASN A 8 -17.81 -9.00 -11.36
C ASN A 8 -16.97 -8.42 -10.21
N LEU A 9 -15.64 -8.36 -10.34
CA LEU A 9 -14.78 -7.80 -9.30
C LEU A 9 -15.04 -6.29 -9.12
N GLN A 10 -15.20 -5.57 -10.22
CA GLN A 10 -15.52 -4.14 -10.17
C GLN A 10 -16.88 -3.88 -9.51
N LEU A 11 -17.88 -4.73 -9.79
CA LEU A 11 -19.19 -4.64 -9.17
C LEU A 11 -19.12 -4.91 -7.66
N HIS A 12 -18.38 -5.95 -7.25
CA HIS A 12 -18.17 -6.31 -5.85
C HIS A 12 -17.53 -5.17 -5.04
N VAL A 13 -16.44 -4.61 -5.55
CA VAL A 13 -15.75 -3.46 -4.93
C VAL A 13 -16.69 -2.26 -4.76
N LYS A 14 -17.49 -1.95 -5.79
CA LYS A 14 -18.48 -0.86 -5.71
C LYS A 14 -19.55 -1.12 -4.65
N GLN A 15 -20.00 -2.37 -4.51
CA GLN A 15 -20.99 -2.75 -3.50
C GLN A 15 -20.43 -2.61 -2.10
N LEU A 16 -19.22 -3.12 -1.86
CA LEU A 16 -18.53 -3.00 -0.57
C LEU A 16 -18.32 -1.53 -0.18
N ALA A 17 -17.80 -0.71 -1.10
CA ALA A 17 -17.59 0.72 -0.86
C ALA A 17 -18.91 1.46 -0.56
N SER A 18 -19.97 1.18 -1.31
CA SER A 18 -21.30 1.80 -1.10
C SER A 18 -21.90 1.42 0.25
N ALA A 19 -21.78 0.16 0.65
CA ALA A 19 -22.28 -0.33 1.95
C ALA A 19 -21.51 0.30 3.12
N ALA A 20 -20.20 0.43 3.00
CA ALA A 20 -19.34 1.07 4.01
C ALA A 20 -19.66 2.57 4.15
N GLN A 21 -19.89 3.27 3.03
CA GLN A 21 -20.32 4.66 3.05
C GLN A 21 -21.68 4.85 3.73
N GLN A 22 -22.66 3.97 3.49
CA GLN A 22 -23.97 4.01 4.14
C GLN A 22 -23.87 3.82 5.67
N LYS A 23 -22.84 3.12 6.15
CA LYS A 23 -22.54 2.93 7.57
C LYS A 23 -21.70 4.05 8.18
N SER A 24 -21.33 5.08 7.41
CA SER A 24 -20.40 6.14 7.83
C SER A 24 -18.99 5.64 8.18
N GLU A 25 -18.56 4.53 7.56
CA GLU A 25 -17.23 3.92 7.75
C GLU A 25 -16.54 3.76 6.38
N PRO A 26 -16.22 4.86 5.67
CA PRO A 26 -15.86 4.83 4.24
C PRO A 26 -14.58 4.05 3.90
N SER A 27 -13.74 3.74 4.89
CA SER A 27 -12.51 2.96 4.72
C SER A 27 -12.64 1.49 5.17
N ALA A 28 -13.71 1.11 5.88
CA ALA A 28 -13.81 -0.23 6.47
C ALA A 28 -13.86 -1.36 5.42
N TRP A 29 -14.27 -1.05 4.18
CA TRP A 29 -14.39 -2.04 3.12
C TRP A 29 -13.05 -2.57 2.58
N PHE A 30 -11.93 -1.85 2.78
CA PHE A 30 -10.62 -2.33 2.33
C PHE A 30 -10.25 -3.64 3.02
N GLU A 31 -10.40 -3.70 4.36
CA GLU A 31 -10.12 -4.91 5.12
C GLU A 31 -11.03 -6.08 4.70
N VAL A 32 -12.31 -5.80 4.45
CA VAL A 32 -13.24 -6.84 3.97
C VAL A 32 -12.76 -7.45 2.66
N LEU A 33 -12.37 -6.60 1.69
CA LEU A 33 -11.87 -7.07 0.41
C LEU A 33 -10.59 -7.91 0.56
N TYR A 34 -9.63 -7.44 1.36
CA TYR A 34 -8.38 -8.15 1.61
C TYR A 34 -8.61 -9.50 2.31
N ALA A 35 -9.48 -9.54 3.33
CA ALA A 35 -9.80 -10.75 4.05
C ALA A 35 -10.53 -11.78 3.17
N GLU A 36 -11.50 -11.33 2.35
CA GLU A 36 -12.23 -12.18 1.41
C GLU A 36 -11.33 -12.77 0.31
N ALA A 37 -10.23 -12.08 -0.03
CA ALA A 37 -9.30 -12.53 -1.04
C ALA A 37 -8.42 -13.72 -0.61
N GLN A 38 -8.28 -14.00 0.69
CA GLN A 38 -7.59 -15.21 1.22
C GLN A 38 -6.20 -15.50 0.60
N GLY A 39 -5.41 -14.47 0.33
CA GLY A 39 -4.08 -14.56 -0.29
C GLY A 39 -4.09 -14.52 -1.82
N ASP A 40 -5.26 -14.59 -2.45
CA ASP A 40 -5.40 -14.47 -3.90
C ASP A 40 -5.37 -13.00 -4.32
N THR A 41 -4.18 -12.55 -4.72
CA THR A 41 -3.95 -11.18 -5.20
C THR A 41 -4.77 -10.81 -6.43
N THR A 42 -5.31 -11.77 -7.19
CA THR A 42 -6.16 -11.49 -8.36
C THR A 42 -7.53 -10.90 -7.97
N HIS A 43 -7.93 -11.05 -6.71
CA HIS A 43 -9.12 -10.40 -6.14
C HIS A 43 -8.86 -8.97 -5.67
N ILE A 44 -7.62 -8.48 -5.72
CA ILE A 44 -7.25 -7.13 -5.32
C ILE A 44 -6.97 -6.30 -6.59
N PRO A 45 -7.89 -5.41 -7.03
CA PRO A 45 -7.83 -4.78 -8.35
C PRO A 45 -6.55 -3.97 -8.62
N TRP A 46 -5.97 -3.42 -7.56
CA TRP A 46 -4.78 -2.58 -7.58
C TRP A 46 -3.47 -3.35 -7.32
N ALA A 47 -3.51 -4.63 -6.93
CA ALA A 47 -2.33 -5.43 -6.65
C ALA A 47 -1.62 -5.88 -7.93
N LYS A 48 -0.75 -5.02 -8.49
CA LYS A 48 0.04 -5.34 -9.69
C LYS A 48 1.29 -6.18 -9.42
N LEU A 49 1.63 -6.40 -8.14
CA LEU A 49 2.84 -7.11 -7.71
C LEU A 49 4.13 -6.55 -8.34
N ALA A 50 4.11 -5.24 -8.55
CA ALA A 50 5.21 -4.46 -9.09
C ALA A 50 5.07 -3.01 -8.58
N PRO A 51 6.18 -2.27 -8.45
CA PRO A 51 6.14 -0.86 -8.11
C PRO A 51 5.32 -0.07 -9.12
N HIS A 52 4.66 0.99 -8.65
CA HIS A 52 3.90 1.90 -9.47
C HIS A 52 4.81 2.52 -10.56
N PRO A 53 4.43 2.50 -11.85
CA PRO A 53 5.31 2.96 -12.94
C PRO A 53 5.84 4.37 -12.76
N TYR A 54 5.01 5.31 -12.26
CA TYR A 54 5.47 6.68 -11.99
C TYR A 54 6.49 6.79 -10.85
N LEU A 55 6.39 5.92 -9.82
CA LEU A 55 7.42 5.86 -8.79
C LEU A 55 8.71 5.31 -9.40
N GLN A 56 8.62 4.21 -10.15
CA GLN A 56 9.77 3.60 -10.81
C GLN A 56 10.49 4.57 -11.75
N ASP A 57 9.73 5.29 -12.58
CA ASP A 57 10.26 6.31 -13.49
C ASP A 57 10.91 7.46 -12.73
N TRP A 58 10.28 7.94 -11.66
CA TRP A 58 10.85 9.01 -10.84
C TRP A 58 12.15 8.55 -10.17
N LEU A 59 12.16 7.38 -9.55
CA LEU A 59 13.33 6.82 -8.86
C LEU A 59 14.52 6.66 -9.82
N THR A 60 14.26 6.21 -11.04
CA THR A 60 15.28 6.03 -12.07
C THR A 60 15.92 7.36 -12.49
N ASN A 61 15.12 8.43 -12.57
CA ASN A 61 15.57 9.73 -13.08
C ASN A 61 16.19 10.65 -12.02
N HIS A 62 16.08 10.32 -10.72
CA HIS A 62 16.52 11.18 -9.62
C HIS A 62 17.67 10.59 -8.79
N GLN A 63 18.37 9.58 -9.34
CA GLN A 63 19.57 9.04 -8.72
C GLN A 63 20.80 9.97 -8.85
N PRO A 64 21.77 9.90 -7.92
CA PRO A 64 21.80 9.06 -6.72
C PRO A 64 20.99 9.66 -5.55
N PHE A 65 20.44 8.79 -4.70
CA PHE A 65 19.81 9.19 -3.44
C PHE A 65 20.84 9.27 -2.32
N ALA A 66 20.59 10.11 -1.32
CA ALA A 66 21.38 10.10 -0.09
C ALA A 66 21.03 8.84 0.72
N SER A 67 22.03 8.24 1.37
CA SER A 67 21.78 7.11 2.27
C SER A 67 20.86 7.53 3.43
N GLN A 68 19.97 6.63 3.85
CA GLN A 68 19.11 6.81 5.03
C GLN A 68 18.09 7.94 4.97
N GLN A 69 17.69 8.38 3.76
CA GLN A 69 16.52 9.23 3.63
C GLN A 69 15.27 8.49 4.10
N LYS A 70 14.41 9.17 4.84
CA LYS A 70 13.17 8.59 5.39
C LYS A 70 12.05 8.68 4.38
N ALA A 71 11.45 7.55 4.06
CA ALA A 71 10.31 7.49 3.16
C ALA A 71 9.04 6.98 3.88
N LEU A 72 7.90 7.57 3.53
CA LEU A 72 6.58 7.11 3.93
C LEU A 72 5.81 6.64 2.69
N VAL A 73 5.25 5.43 2.74
CA VAL A 73 4.30 4.95 1.72
C VAL A 73 2.91 4.86 2.34
N ILE A 74 1.97 5.65 1.79
CA ILE A 74 0.58 5.76 2.29
C ILE A 74 -0.30 4.76 1.54
N GLY A 75 -1.08 3.96 2.26
CA GLY A 75 -1.93 2.94 1.64
C GLY A 75 -1.09 1.93 0.86
N CYS A 76 -0.08 1.37 1.52
CA CYS A 76 0.97 0.58 0.87
C CYS A 76 0.47 -0.71 0.20
N GLY A 77 -0.78 -1.11 0.46
CA GLY A 77 -1.37 -2.31 -0.11
C GLY A 77 -0.51 -3.52 0.16
N LEU A 78 0.07 -4.11 -0.89
CA LEU A 78 0.91 -5.30 -0.78
C LEU A 78 2.42 -5.01 -0.71
N GLY A 79 2.84 -3.75 -0.67
CA GLY A 79 4.21 -3.35 -0.29
C GLY A 79 5.21 -3.13 -1.43
N ASP A 80 4.84 -3.33 -2.70
CA ASP A 80 5.81 -3.29 -3.81
C ASP A 80 6.54 -1.93 -3.95
N ASP A 81 5.84 -0.82 -3.75
CA ASP A 81 6.45 0.52 -3.74
C ASP A 81 7.39 0.76 -2.56
N ALA A 82 7.02 0.22 -1.38
CA ALA A 82 7.83 0.31 -0.18
C ALA A 82 9.14 -0.48 -0.33
N GLU A 83 9.08 -1.68 -0.91
CA GLU A 83 10.26 -2.49 -1.21
C GLU A 83 11.15 -1.82 -2.26
N ALA A 84 10.58 -1.17 -3.29
CA ALA A 84 11.37 -0.45 -4.28
C ALA A 84 12.21 0.67 -3.64
N LEU A 85 11.62 1.42 -2.71
CA LEU A 85 12.33 2.45 -1.94
C LEU A 85 13.37 1.84 -0.99
N ALA A 86 13.04 0.77 -0.27
CA ALA A 86 13.97 0.10 0.64
C ALA A 86 15.19 -0.45 -0.09
N ASN A 87 15.01 -1.02 -1.28
CA ASN A 87 16.10 -1.51 -2.13
C ASN A 87 17.06 -0.41 -2.62
N LEU A 88 16.61 0.85 -2.59
CA LEU A 88 17.43 2.02 -2.90
C LEU A 88 18.08 2.67 -1.67
N GLY A 89 17.92 2.07 -0.48
CA GLY A 89 18.57 2.48 0.76
C GLY A 89 17.80 3.52 1.59
N PHE A 90 16.50 3.70 1.32
CA PHE A 90 15.62 4.52 2.16
C PHE A 90 15.29 3.79 3.48
N GLU A 91 15.11 4.56 4.55
CA GLU A 91 14.47 4.10 5.78
C GLU A 91 12.94 4.21 5.60
N VAL A 92 12.30 3.10 5.24
CA VAL A 92 10.89 3.11 4.81
C VAL A 92 9.96 2.76 5.96
N THR A 93 8.96 3.61 6.18
CA THR A 93 7.72 3.25 6.88
C THR A 93 6.61 3.14 5.85
N ALA A 94 5.84 2.07 5.90
CA ALA A 94 4.73 1.84 4.97
C ALA A 94 3.51 1.44 5.78
N PHE A 95 2.36 2.04 5.50
CA PHE A 95 1.14 1.71 6.24
C PHE A 95 -0.07 1.54 5.35
N ASP A 96 -0.98 0.71 5.83
CA ASP A 96 -2.31 0.51 5.27
C ASP A 96 -3.32 0.49 6.42
N ILE A 97 -4.57 0.81 6.12
CA ILE A 97 -5.65 0.73 7.11
C ILE A 97 -6.09 -0.71 7.35
N SER A 98 -5.80 -1.63 6.42
CA SER A 98 -6.13 -3.06 6.49
C SER A 98 -5.03 -3.85 7.23
N PRO A 99 -5.35 -4.49 8.37
CA PRO A 99 -4.49 -5.49 8.99
C PRO A 99 -4.10 -6.64 8.05
N THR A 100 -5.04 -7.10 7.21
CA THR A 100 -4.77 -8.20 6.29
C THR A 100 -3.76 -7.80 5.21
N ALA A 101 -3.82 -6.58 4.67
CA ALA A 101 -2.83 -6.10 3.71
C ALA A 101 -1.41 -6.06 4.31
N ILE A 102 -1.29 -5.54 5.53
CA ILE A 102 -0.01 -5.51 6.26
C ILE A 102 0.53 -6.91 6.56
N ALA A 103 -0.34 -7.85 6.93
CA ALA A 103 0.07 -9.24 7.11
C ALA A 103 0.63 -9.82 5.80
N TRP A 104 0.01 -9.54 4.66
CA TRP A 104 0.51 -10.01 3.36
C TRP A 104 1.85 -9.37 2.99
N CYS A 105 2.09 -8.10 3.30
CA CYS A 105 3.41 -7.49 3.12
C CYS A 105 4.48 -8.28 3.88
N GLN A 106 4.22 -8.61 5.14
CA GLN A 106 5.16 -9.34 6.01
C GLN A 106 5.37 -10.78 5.52
N GLU A 107 4.33 -11.44 5.01
CA GLU A 107 4.44 -12.78 4.41
C GLU A 107 5.19 -12.77 3.07
N ARG A 108 4.92 -11.78 2.21
CA ARG A 108 5.58 -11.62 0.91
C ARG A 108 7.05 -11.25 1.05
N PHE A 109 7.39 -10.43 2.05
CA PHE A 109 8.73 -9.88 2.25
C PHE A 109 9.26 -10.15 3.67
N PRO A 110 9.50 -11.43 4.04
CA PRO A 110 9.83 -11.81 5.43
C PRO A 110 11.18 -11.29 5.93
N ASN A 111 12.06 -10.86 5.01
CA ASN A 111 13.39 -10.31 5.32
C ASN A 111 13.47 -8.80 5.04
N SER A 112 12.34 -8.14 4.81
CA SER A 112 12.31 -6.72 4.50
C SER A 112 12.79 -5.86 5.67
N THR A 113 13.43 -4.74 5.34
CA THR A 113 13.75 -3.68 6.30
C THR A 113 12.61 -2.65 6.43
N VAL A 114 11.56 -2.75 5.62
CA VAL A 114 10.41 -1.85 5.67
C VAL A 114 9.66 -2.02 6.99
N ASN A 115 9.40 -0.91 7.66
CA ASN A 115 8.52 -0.87 8.83
C ASN A 115 7.05 -0.83 8.38
N TYR A 116 6.44 -2.01 8.23
CA TYR A 116 5.02 -2.18 7.89
C TYR A 116 4.12 -2.00 9.12
N VAL A 117 3.16 -1.07 9.05
CA VAL A 117 2.30 -0.70 10.18
C VAL A 117 0.83 -0.62 9.77
N VAL A 118 -0.09 -1.09 10.60
CA VAL A 118 -1.52 -0.78 10.43
C VAL A 118 -1.78 0.63 10.98
N ALA A 119 -2.23 1.55 10.14
CA ALA A 119 -2.53 2.91 10.57
C ALA A 119 -3.65 3.56 9.74
N ASP A 120 -4.37 4.48 10.38
CA ASP A 120 -5.34 5.37 9.73
C ASP A 120 -4.64 6.68 9.36
N LEU A 121 -4.71 7.06 8.08
CA LEU A 121 -4.17 8.32 7.57
C LEU A 121 -4.70 9.55 8.33
N PHE A 122 -5.95 9.50 8.80
CA PHE A 122 -6.56 10.60 9.54
C PHE A 122 -6.23 10.61 11.04
N ALA A 123 -5.54 9.57 11.52
CA ALA A 123 -5.13 9.41 12.92
C ALA A 123 -3.69 8.88 13.05
N VAL A 124 -2.79 9.38 12.20
CA VAL A 124 -1.38 8.97 12.21
C VAL A 124 -0.66 9.36 13.52
N PRO A 125 0.37 8.60 13.95
CA PRO A 125 1.17 8.94 15.12
C PRO A 125 1.81 10.34 15.01
N ALA A 126 1.76 11.12 16.09
CA ALA A 126 2.33 12.48 16.10
C ALA A 126 3.83 12.52 15.74
N GLN A 127 4.57 11.45 16.04
CA GLN A 127 5.99 11.31 15.70
C GLN A 127 6.27 11.24 14.19
N TRP A 128 5.24 11.02 13.35
CA TRP A 128 5.36 11.01 11.89
C TRP A 128 5.28 12.41 11.28
N HIS A 129 4.81 13.41 12.02
CA HIS A 129 4.71 14.77 11.52
C HIS A 129 6.09 15.35 11.20
N GLN A 130 6.27 15.78 9.94
CA GLN A 130 7.52 16.34 9.42
C GLN A 130 8.75 15.40 9.57
N ALA A 131 8.51 14.08 9.66
CA ALA A 131 9.55 13.10 9.92
C ALA A 131 10.13 12.41 8.68
N PHE A 132 9.59 12.70 7.49
CA PHE A 132 9.93 12.02 6.24
C PHE A 132 10.43 13.01 5.19
N ASP A 133 11.46 12.58 4.45
CA ASP A 133 12.04 13.33 3.33
C ASP A 133 11.27 13.08 2.03
N PHE A 134 10.61 11.92 1.93
CA PHE A 134 9.85 11.48 0.77
C PHE A 134 8.53 10.83 1.20
N VAL A 135 7.44 11.16 0.50
CA VAL A 135 6.12 10.57 0.72
C VAL A 135 5.56 10.15 -0.62
N PHE A 136 5.12 8.90 -0.72
CA PHE A 136 4.44 8.34 -1.89
C PHE A 136 3.07 7.79 -1.53
#